data_AF-A0AAW3MFM2-F1
#
_entry.id   AF-A0AAW3MFM2-F1
#
_cell.length_a   1.000
_cell.length_b   1.000
_cell.length_c   1.000
_cell.angle_alpha   90.00
_cell.angle_beta   90.00
_cell.angle_gamma   90.00
#
_symmetry.space_group_name_H-M   'P 1'
#
loop_
_entity.id
_entity.type
_entity.pdbx_description
1 polymer ?
#
loop_
_entity_poly.entity_id
_entity_poly.type
_entity_poly.pdbx_seq_one_letter_code
_entity_poly.pdbx_strand_id
1 'polypeptide(L)'
;MDMKRYEEITSEEAIKRIINKEEVFDKNEKRFFSLGKSNTVWVQTEHSHGSETSSSGHTLEDLLDKKWFIKKPFDVRAEMLARPNEWVGSFKLGDKWQMIGFSPEQMSVFGRRYQKNLIEFSTFNTFIPINDELDRCIPIEDVPEEELT
;
A
#
# COMPACT_ATOMS: atom_id res chain seq x y z
N MET A 1 -4.38 -12.26 0.05
CA MET A 1 -4.18 -11.13 0.96
C MET A 1 -2.96 -11.37 1.82
N ASP A 2 -1.94 -10.53 1.66
CA ASP A 2 -0.81 -10.48 2.60
C ASP A 2 -1.29 -9.84 3.92
N MET A 3 -1.70 -10.68 4.87
CA MET A 3 -2.27 -10.26 6.16
C MET A 3 -1.33 -9.37 6.97
N LYS A 4 -0.05 -9.25 6.61
CA LYS A 4 0.86 -8.27 7.24
C LYS A 4 0.47 -6.84 6.88
N ARG A 5 0.08 -6.60 5.62
CA ARG A 5 -0.26 -5.29 5.06
C ARG A 5 -1.66 -4.79 5.39
N TYR A 6 -2.50 -5.65 5.98
CA TYR A 6 -3.90 -5.34 6.26
C TYR A 6 -4.24 -5.56 7.73
N GLU A 7 -5.19 -4.79 8.24
CA GLU A 7 -5.75 -4.88 9.59
C GLU A 7 -7.23 -5.26 9.50
N GLU A 8 -7.64 -6.29 10.25
CA GLU A 8 -9.06 -6.69 10.33
C GLU A 8 -9.83 -5.64 11.13
N ILE A 9 -10.94 -5.17 10.58
CA ILE A 9 -11.84 -4.20 11.22
C ILE A 9 -13.24 -4.81 11.38
N THR A 10 -14.03 -4.25 12.29
CA THR A 10 -15.42 -4.67 12.49
C THR A 10 -16.31 -4.25 11.32
N SER A 11 -17.44 -4.94 11.12
CA SER A 11 -18.42 -4.57 10.09
C SER A 11 -18.98 -3.16 10.28
N GLU A 12 -19.15 -2.72 11.53
CA GLU A 12 -19.59 -1.35 11.82
C GLU A 12 -18.56 -0.31 11.35
N GLU A 13 -17.28 -0.54 11.64
CA GLU A 13 -16.20 0.34 11.21
C GLU A 13 -16.06 0.35 9.68
N ALA A 14 -16.19 -0.82 9.04
CA ALA A 14 -16.16 -0.96 7.59
C ALA A 14 -17.25 -0.12 6.93
N ILE A 15 -18.49 -0.18 7.44
CA ILE A 15 -19.62 0.60 6.91
C ILE A 15 -19.35 2.11 7.08
N LYS A 16 -18.85 2.56 8.23
CA LYS A 16 -18.49 3.97 8.46
C LYS A 16 -17.46 4.47 7.45
N ARG A 17 -16.40 3.69 7.22
CA ARG A 17 -15.34 4.02 6.26
C ARG A 17 -15.85 4.06 4.82
N ILE A 18 -16.66 3.07 4.43
CA ILE A 18 -17.32 3.05 3.12
C ILE A 18 -18.16 4.31 2.91
N ILE A 19 -18.98 4.70 3.90
CA ILE A 19 -19.78 5.95 3.87
C ILE A 19 -18.89 7.18 3.72
N ASN A 20 -17.74 7.20 4.39
CA ASN A 20 -16.73 8.26 4.28
C ASN A 20 -15.91 8.23 2.98
N LYS A 21 -16.22 7.29 2.06
CA LYS A 21 -15.51 7.08 0.79
C LYS A 21 -14.07 6.61 0.96
N GLU A 22 -13.77 6.00 2.10
CA GLU A 22 -12.52 5.30 2.32
C GLU A 22 -12.58 3.89 1.71
N GLU A 23 -11.41 3.38 1.36
CA GLU A 23 -11.26 2.03 0.80
C GLU A 23 -11.29 0.99 1.91
N VAL A 24 -12.15 -0.01 1.74
CA VAL A 24 -12.18 -1.21 2.59
C VAL A 24 -12.09 -2.44 1.71
N PHE A 25 -11.42 -3.48 2.20
CA PHE A 25 -11.16 -4.71 1.48
C PHE A 25 -11.85 -5.89 2.15
N ASP A 26 -12.33 -6.86 1.37
CA ASP A 26 -12.70 -8.17 1.92
C ASP A 26 -11.48 -9.12 1.97
N LYS A 27 -11.65 -10.31 2.52
CA LYS A 27 -10.61 -11.36 2.58
C LYS A 27 -10.03 -11.77 1.22
N ASN A 28 -10.73 -11.46 0.13
CA ASN A 28 -10.33 -11.77 -1.24
C ASN A 28 -9.73 -10.56 -1.97
N GLU A 29 -9.36 -9.50 -1.23
CA GLU A 29 -8.83 -8.24 -1.77
C GLU A 29 -9.82 -7.46 -2.65
N LYS A 30 -11.12 -7.78 -2.59
CA LYS A 30 -12.13 -6.98 -3.29
C LYS A 30 -12.26 -5.64 -2.59
N ARG A 31 -12.27 -4.55 -3.36
CA ARG A 31 -12.32 -3.18 -2.86
C ARG A 31 -13.77 -2.67 -2.81
N PHE A 32 -14.12 -2.05 -1.68
CA PHE A 32 -15.44 -1.51 -1.38
C PHE A 32 -15.32 -0.02 -1.04
N PHE A 33 -16.19 0.81 -1.63
CA PHE A 33 -16.30 2.24 -1.32
C PHE A 33 -17.68 2.78 -1.74
N SER A 34 -18.12 3.89 -1.16
CA SER A 34 -19.36 4.55 -1.60
C SER A 34 -19.11 5.49 -2.78
N LEU A 35 -20.06 5.54 -3.71
CA LEU A 35 -20.04 6.41 -4.88
C LEU A 35 -21.27 7.33 -4.83
N GLY A 36 -21.04 8.64 -4.79
CA GLY A 36 -22.12 9.64 -4.79
C GLY A 36 -22.75 9.94 -3.41
N LYS A 37 -24.02 10.37 -3.43
CA LYS A 37 -24.84 10.73 -2.25
C LYS A 37 -25.87 9.64 -1.87
N SER A 38 -25.89 8.51 -2.60
CA SER A 38 -26.84 7.43 -2.36
C SER A 38 -26.33 6.48 -1.27
N ASN A 39 -27.23 5.90 -0.48
CA ASN A 39 -26.94 4.79 0.44
C ASN A 39 -26.56 3.46 -0.28
N THR A 40 -26.21 3.52 -1.56
CA THR A 40 -25.81 2.37 -2.37
C THR A 40 -24.31 2.17 -2.23
N VAL A 41 -23.91 1.03 -1.67
CA VAL A 41 -22.51 0.61 -1.61
C VAL A 41 -22.13 -0.01 -2.94
N TRP A 42 -21.07 0.51 -3.55
CA TRP A 42 -20.55 0.02 -4.82
C TRP A 42 -19.28 -0.80 -4.54
N VAL A 43 -19.10 -1.85 -5.32
CA VAL A 43 -17.94 -2.74 -5.22
C VAL A 43 -17.15 -2.61 -6.49
N GLN A 44 -15.86 -2.35 -6.34
CA GLN A 44 -14.91 -2.44 -7.43
C GLN A 44 -14.08 -3.69 -7.21
N THR A 45 -14.36 -4.71 -8.00
CA THR A 45 -13.44 -5.83 -8.17
C THR A 45 -12.41 -5.42 -9.20
N GLU A 46 -11.25 -4.91 -8.77
CA GLU A 46 -10.10 -4.82 -9.67
C GLU A 46 -9.53 -6.23 -9.80
N HIS A 47 -9.80 -6.86 -10.95
CA HIS A 47 -8.99 -7.99 -11.36
C HIS A 47 -7.57 -7.46 -11.64
N SER A 48 -6.57 -8.13 -11.09
CA SER A 48 -5.14 -7.80 -11.16
C SER A 48 -4.56 -7.70 -12.58
N HIS A 49 -5.37 -7.84 -13.63
CA HIS A 49 -4.97 -7.79 -15.05
C HIS A 49 -5.85 -6.89 -15.92
N GLY A 50 -6.42 -5.82 -15.36
CA GLY A 50 -6.99 -4.74 -16.15
C GLY A 50 -8.43 -5.00 -16.65
N SER A 51 -9.25 -3.98 -16.42
CA SER A 51 -10.49 -3.63 -17.12
C SER A 51 -11.72 -4.53 -17.04
N GLU A 52 -12.19 -4.90 -15.84
CA GLU A 52 -13.64 -5.10 -15.62
C GLU A 52 -14.08 -4.54 -14.25
N THR A 53 -14.47 -3.27 -14.22
CA THR A 53 -15.18 -2.68 -13.07
C THR A 53 -16.60 -3.23 -13.05
N SER A 54 -16.79 -4.35 -12.37
CA SER A 54 -18.10 -4.97 -12.18
C SER A 54 -18.82 -4.30 -11.01
N SER A 55 -19.81 -3.45 -11.30
CA SER A 55 -20.66 -2.87 -10.27
C SER A 55 -21.78 -3.84 -9.88
N SER A 56 -21.69 -4.38 -8.67
CA SER A 56 -22.79 -5.13 -8.05
C SER A 56 -23.30 -4.37 -6.83
N GLY A 57 -24.62 -4.21 -6.76
CA GLY A 57 -25.27 -3.66 -5.57
C GLY A 57 -25.28 -4.72 -4.48
N HIS A 58 -24.74 -4.39 -3.31
CA HIS A 58 -24.81 -5.24 -2.12
C HIS A 58 -25.84 -4.70 -1.14
N THR A 59 -26.59 -5.61 -0.52
CA THR A 59 -27.45 -5.26 0.61
C THR A 59 -26.59 -4.99 1.86
N LEU A 60 -27.18 -4.33 2.86
CA LEU A 60 -26.49 -4.13 4.14
C LEU A 60 -26.18 -5.49 4.82
N GLU A 61 -27.07 -6.46 4.67
CA GLU A 61 -26.91 -7.83 5.18
C GLU A 61 -25.68 -8.50 4.57
N ASP A 62 -25.48 -8.37 3.25
CA ASP A 62 -24.27 -8.87 2.56
C ASP A 62 -22.97 -8.24 3.09
N LEU A 63 -23.06 -7.04 3.69
CA LEU A 63 -21.91 -6.35 4.25
C LEU A 63 -21.64 -6.77 5.70
N LEU A 64 -22.66 -7.14 6.46
CA LEU A 64 -22.51 -7.49 7.87
C LEU A 64 -21.80 -8.85 8.04
N ASP A 65 -22.03 -9.79 7.12
CA ASP A 65 -21.50 -11.16 7.20
C ASP A 65 -20.05 -11.34 6.67
N LYS A 66 -19.42 -10.25 6.22
CA LYS A 66 -18.06 -10.27 5.67
C LYS A 66 -17.01 -9.94 6.74
N LYS A 67 -15.82 -10.51 6.55
CA LYS A 67 -14.60 -10.02 7.20
C LYS A 67 -14.04 -8.85 6.42
N TRP A 68 -13.73 -7.78 7.14
CA TRP A 68 -13.32 -6.51 6.57
C TRP A 68 -11.91 -6.15 6.95
N PHE A 69 -11.21 -5.50 6.03
CA PHE A 69 -9.81 -5.17 6.16
C PHE A 69 -9.54 -3.77 5.65
N ILE A 70 -8.64 -3.05 6.32
CA ILE A 70 -8.04 -1.81 5.80
C ILE A 70 -6.57 -2.04 5.56
N LYS A 71 -5.99 -1.36 4.58
CA LYS A 71 -4.54 -1.36 4.39
C LYS A 71 -3.92 -0.61 5.56
N LYS A 72 -2.97 -1.25 6.26
CA LYS A 72 -2.22 -0.60 7.32
C LYS A 72 -1.41 0.55 6.74
N PRO A 73 -1.21 1.65 7.50
CA PRO A 73 -0.22 2.64 7.13
C PRO A 73 1.14 1.94 6.97
N PHE A 74 1.83 2.25 5.89
CA PHE A 74 3.17 1.71 5.64
C PHE A 74 4.17 2.45 6.53
N ASP A 75 4.84 1.72 7.42
CA ASP A 75 5.96 2.25 8.19
C ASP A 75 7.26 1.68 7.65
N VAL A 76 7.94 2.48 6.81
CA VAL A 76 9.22 2.11 6.22
C VAL A 76 10.28 1.78 7.28
N ARG A 77 10.20 2.38 8.48
CA ARG A 77 11.18 2.16 9.55
C ARG A 77 11.01 0.76 10.14
N ALA A 78 9.77 0.34 10.37
CA ALA A 78 9.48 -1.02 10.81
C ALA A 78 9.92 -2.07 9.77
N GLU A 79 9.66 -1.81 8.48
CA GLU A 79 10.05 -2.71 7.39
C GLU A 79 11.57 -2.83 7.23
N MET A 80 12.31 -1.72 7.36
CA MET A 80 13.78 -1.72 7.33
C MET A 80 14.38 -2.57 8.46
N LEU A 81 13.74 -2.59 9.63
CA LEU A 81 14.16 -3.43 10.75
C LEU A 81 13.80 -4.90 10.53
N ALA A 82 12.69 -5.19 9.86
CA ALA A 82 12.26 -6.55 9.57
C ALA A 82 13.06 -7.22 8.43
N ARG A 83 13.51 -6.42 7.46
CA ARG A 83 14.25 -6.85 6.25
C ARG A 83 15.54 -6.02 6.07
N PRO A 84 16.51 -6.13 6.99
CA PRO A 84 17.78 -5.42 6.83
C PRO A 84 18.51 -5.95 5.59
N ASN A 85 19.31 -5.11 4.93
CA ASN A 85 19.95 -5.39 3.63
C ASN A 85 19.03 -5.56 2.42
N GLU A 86 17.77 -5.13 2.52
CA GLU A 86 16.86 -5.05 1.38
C GLU A 86 16.40 -3.61 1.16
N TRP A 87 16.06 -3.29 -0.10
CA TRP A 87 15.26 -2.11 -0.41
C TRP A 87 13.79 -2.43 -0.11
N VAL A 88 13.17 -1.68 0.81
CA VAL A 88 11.85 -2.03 1.35
C VAL A 88 10.78 -0.96 1.08
N GLY A 89 11.20 0.29 0.89
CA GLY A 89 10.31 1.40 0.63
C GLY A 89 10.74 2.22 -0.56
N SER A 90 9.80 2.98 -1.13
CA SER A 90 10.07 3.94 -2.19
C SER A 90 9.32 5.24 -1.95
N PHE A 91 9.89 6.36 -2.36
CA PHE A 91 9.20 7.64 -2.40
C PHE A 91 9.51 8.38 -3.70
N LYS A 92 8.62 9.29 -4.08
CA LYS A 92 8.78 10.09 -5.30
C LYS A 92 9.40 11.45 -4.97
N LEU A 93 10.50 11.79 -5.64
CA LEU A 93 11.17 13.08 -5.55
C LEU A 93 11.16 13.75 -6.93
N GLY A 94 10.27 14.72 -7.12
CA GLY A 94 9.95 15.23 -8.46
C GLY A 94 9.30 14.12 -9.30
N ASP A 95 9.82 13.86 -10.48
CA ASP A 95 9.36 12.78 -11.37
C ASP A 95 10.16 11.48 -11.22
N LYS A 96 11.02 11.37 -10.19
CA LYS A 96 11.91 10.22 -10.03
C LYS A 96 11.62 9.48 -8.73
N TRP A 97 11.44 8.18 -8.87
CA TRP A 97 11.37 7.28 -7.73
C TRP A 97 12.74 7.08 -7.08
N GLN A 98 12.74 7.12 -5.76
CA GLN A 98 13.85 6.74 -4.90
C GLN A 98 13.44 5.49 -4.11
N MET A 99 14.38 4.58 -3.89
CA MET A 99 14.24 3.40 -3.05
C MET A 99 15.03 3.57 -1.75
N ILE A 100 14.51 3.02 -0.65
CA ILE A 100 15.02 3.16 0.72
C ILE A 100 15.28 1.79 1.34
N GLY A 101 16.41 1.67 2.03
CA GLY A 101 16.83 0.46 2.73
C GLY A 101 17.74 0.78 3.91
N PHE A 102 18.03 -0.25 4.71
CA PHE A 102 18.85 -0.13 5.91
C PHE A 102 20.04 -1.10 5.86
N SER A 103 21.23 -0.56 6.15
CA SER A 103 22.45 -1.35 6.31
C SER A 103 22.70 -1.61 7.80
N PRO A 104 22.64 -2.87 8.27
CA PRO A 104 23.01 -3.23 9.63
C PRO A 104 24.52 -3.11 9.87
N GLU A 105 25.36 -3.23 8.84
CA GLU A 105 26.81 -3.06 8.97
C GLU A 105 27.18 -1.61 9.31
N GLN A 106 26.52 -0.66 8.63
CA GLN A 106 26.77 0.78 8.84
C GLN A 106 25.78 1.40 9.84
N MET A 107 24.83 0.60 10.35
CA MET A 107 23.74 1.01 11.24
C MET A 107 23.04 2.29 10.73
N SER A 108 22.83 2.38 9.41
CA SER A 108 22.41 3.60 8.74
C SER A 108 21.37 3.33 7.66
N VAL A 109 20.47 4.29 7.48
CA VAL A 109 19.46 4.29 6.42
C VAL A 109 20.03 4.94 5.17
N PHE A 110 19.76 4.34 4.02
CA PHE A 110 20.21 4.84 2.73
C PHE A 110 19.06 4.90 1.74
N GLY A 111 19.14 5.90 0.86
CA GLY A 111 18.30 6.04 -0.31
C GLY A 111 19.11 5.94 -1.59
N ARG A 112 18.47 5.54 -2.69
CA ARG A 112 19.03 5.53 -4.04
C ARG A 112 17.96 5.82 -5.06
N ARG A 113 18.33 6.25 -6.26
CA ARG A 113 17.41 6.22 -7.41
C ARG A 113 16.91 4.80 -7.63
N TYR A 114 15.60 4.65 -7.80
CA TYR A 114 14.96 3.36 -8.03
C TYR A 114 15.56 2.64 -9.24
N GLN A 115 15.80 1.34 -9.09
CA GLN A 115 16.23 0.45 -10.15
C GLN A 115 15.41 -0.83 -10.10
N LYS A 116 14.75 -1.18 -11.20
CA LYS A 116 13.94 -2.40 -11.30
C LYS A 116 14.85 -3.62 -11.09
N ASN A 117 14.36 -4.61 -10.35
CA ASN A 117 15.05 -5.86 -10.02
C ASN A 117 16.30 -5.73 -9.13
N LEU A 118 16.57 -4.55 -8.55
CA LEU A 118 17.61 -4.41 -7.54
C LEU A 118 17.00 -4.63 -6.15
N ILE A 119 17.03 -5.89 -5.71
CA ILE A 119 16.53 -6.28 -4.37
C ILE A 119 17.65 -6.13 -3.33
N GLU A 120 18.88 -6.49 -3.70
CA GLU A 120 20.03 -6.42 -2.82
C GLU A 120 20.46 -4.97 -2.54
N PHE A 121 20.63 -4.70 -1.26
CA PHE A 121 21.11 -3.42 -0.79
C PHE A 121 22.58 -3.19 -1.17
N SER A 122 22.89 -1.97 -1.62
CA SER A 122 24.25 -1.53 -1.92
C SER A 122 24.42 -0.07 -1.52
N THR A 123 25.55 0.27 -0.88
CA THR A 123 25.91 1.64 -0.50
C THR A 123 26.52 2.45 -1.65
N PHE A 124 26.54 1.92 -2.87
CA PHE A 124 27.13 2.64 -4.01
C PHE A 124 26.13 3.66 -4.59
N ASN A 125 26.54 4.92 -4.75
CA ASN A 125 25.68 6.03 -5.21
C ASN A 125 24.41 6.20 -4.36
N THR A 126 24.53 6.09 -3.03
CA THR A 126 23.44 6.30 -2.09
C THR A 126 23.45 7.71 -1.47
N PHE A 127 22.29 8.14 -0.97
CA PHE A 127 22.12 9.33 -0.14
C PHE A 127 21.50 8.96 1.21
N ILE A 128 21.48 9.88 2.17
CA ILE A 128 20.82 9.69 3.46
C ILE A 128 19.46 10.41 3.39
N PRO A 129 18.33 9.68 3.49
CA PRO A 129 17.02 10.32 3.44
C PRO A 129 16.71 11.09 4.72
N ILE A 130 15.94 12.17 4.60
CA ILE A 130 15.41 12.91 5.74
C ILE A 130 14.11 12.28 6.25
N ASN A 131 13.70 12.60 7.48
CA ASN A 131 12.49 12.01 8.08
C ASN A 131 11.23 12.18 7.21
N ASP A 132 11.02 13.37 6.63
CA ASP A 132 9.89 13.65 5.74
C ASP A 132 9.89 12.79 4.46
N GLU A 133 11.04 12.27 4.03
CA GLU A 133 11.11 11.33 2.90
C GLU A 133 10.69 9.92 3.33
N LEU A 134 11.09 9.52 4.54
CA LEU A 134 10.69 8.24 5.13
C LEU A 134 9.17 8.18 5.35
N ASP A 135 8.57 9.29 5.79
CA ASP A 135 7.12 9.37 6.05
C ASP A 135 6.27 9.36 4.76
N ARG A 136 6.87 9.67 3.61
CA ARG A 136 6.24 9.62 2.28
C ARG A 136 6.45 8.29 1.56
N CYS A 137 7.11 7.33 2.19
CA CYS A 137 7.40 6.07 1.53
C CYS A 137 6.12 5.23 1.33
N ILE A 138 6.10 4.48 0.24
CA ILE A 138 5.20 3.36 -0.02
C ILE A 138 6.03 2.07 -0.08
N PRO A 139 5.42 0.87 0.01
CA PRO A 139 6.14 -0.37 -0.23
C PRO A 139 6.89 -0.35 -1.56
N ILE A 140 8.10 -0.91 -1.59
CA ILE A 140 8.92 -0.98 -2.81
C ILE A 140 8.18 -1.68 -3.97
N GLU A 141 7.31 -2.63 -3.66
CA GLU A 141 6.53 -3.41 -4.62
C GLU A 141 5.33 -2.63 -5.18
N ASP A 142 4.94 -1.53 -4.54
CA ASP A 142 3.78 -0.71 -4.94
C ASP A 142 4.18 0.44 -5.89
N VAL A 143 5.44 0.51 -6.35
CA VAL A 143 5.88 1.53 -7.31
C VAL A 143 5.28 1.26 -8.69
N PRO A 144 4.55 2.22 -9.31
CA PRO A 144 3.91 2.02 -10.60
C PRO A 144 4.92 1.76 -11.72
N GLU A 145 4.76 0.66 -12.46
CA GLU A 145 5.71 0.29 -13.52
C GLU A 145 5.78 1.32 -14.65
N GLU A 146 4.66 1.99 -14.93
CA GLU A 146 4.52 3.02 -15.98
C GLU A 146 5.36 4.27 -15.71
N GLU A 147 5.78 4.49 -14.46
CA GLU A 147 6.57 5.66 -14.06
C GLU A 147 8.07 5.37 -13.93
N LEU A 148 8.51 4.16 -14.28
CA LEU A 148 9.90 3.71 -14.12
C LEU A 148 10.79 4.00 -15.33
N THR A 149 10.23 4.50 -16.44
CA THR A 149 10.93 4.82 -17.70
C THR A 149 11.75 6.10 -17.66
#